data_AF-A0AAW1BWX2-F1
#
_entry.id   AF-A0AAW1BWX2-F1
#
_cell.length_a   1.000
_cell.length_b   1.000
_cell.length_c   1.000
_cell.angle_alpha   90.00
_cell.angle_beta   90.00
_cell.angle_gamma   90.00
#
_symmetry.space_group_name_H-M   'P 1'
#
loop_
_entity.id
_entity.type
_entity.pdbx_description
1 polymer ?
#
loop_
_entity_poly.entity_id
_entity_poly.type
_entity_poly.pdbx_seq_one_letter_code
_entity_poly.pdbx_strand_id
1 'polypeptide(L)'
;MIRTDKDEYFIEPLQKGKQEEEEGRTHVVYRRTAVKETFHREHPDTQPREADLSNLDSLLSLLKEEINSSRKRRRYPRHATDDDYNIEVLLGVDDSVVQFHGKEHVQKYLLTLMNIVNEIYHDESLGAHINVVLVRIILLSYAKPQVTKRTIADCITFQDDDGSDAHY
;
A
#
# COMPACT_ATOMS: atom_id res chain seq x y z
N MET A 1 9.23 3.73 6.75
CA MET A 1 10.40 2.87 6.48
C MET A 1 10.81 3.13 5.04
N ILE A 2 12.10 3.32 4.78
CA ILE A 2 12.62 3.49 3.41
C ILE A 2 13.30 2.18 3.04
N ARG A 3 12.90 1.60 1.90
CA ARG A 3 13.54 0.42 1.32
C ARG A 3 14.40 0.86 0.14
N THR A 4 15.65 0.42 0.15
CA THR A 4 16.64 0.52 -0.94
C THR A 4 16.97 -0.91 -1.35
N ASP A 5 17.48 -1.14 -2.57
CA ASP A 5 17.82 -2.48 -3.12
C ASP A 5 18.72 -3.34 -2.22
N LYS A 6 19.38 -2.73 -1.24
CA LYS A 6 20.29 -3.39 -0.30
C LYS A 6 19.88 -3.22 1.15
N ASP A 7 19.06 -2.21 1.48
CA ASP A 7 18.96 -1.67 2.83
C ASP A 7 17.58 -1.13 3.21
N GLU A 8 17.20 -1.34 4.46
CA GLU A 8 15.98 -0.78 5.05
C GLU A 8 16.30 0.21 6.16
N TYR A 9 15.67 1.39 6.12
CA TYR A 9 15.86 2.46 7.10
C TYR A 9 14.56 2.80 7.84
N PHE A 10 14.67 2.95 9.15
CA PHE A 10 13.62 3.49 9.99
C PHE A 10 13.89 4.96 10.29
N ILE A 11 12.80 5.73 10.39
CA ILE A 11 12.82 7.14 10.72
C ILE A 11 11.86 7.34 11.86
N GLU A 12 12.36 7.81 13.00
CA GLU A 12 11.56 8.08 14.18
C GLU A 12 11.80 9.51 14.66
N PRO A 13 10.75 10.20 15.17
CA PRO A 13 10.94 11.49 15.80
C PRO A 13 11.79 11.33 17.06
N LEU A 14 12.81 12.18 17.22
CA LEU A 14 13.59 12.23 18.44
C LEU A 14 12.71 12.84 19.54
N GLN A 15 12.32 12.05 20.55
CA GLN A 15 11.53 12.51 21.70
C GLN A 15 12.35 13.49 22.56
N LYS A 16 12.45 14.76 22.13
CA LYS A 16 12.89 15.87 22.98
C LYS A 16 11.67 16.73 23.26
N GLY A 17 11.39 16.90 24.56
CA GLY A 17 10.15 17.48 25.05
C GLY A 17 9.80 18.81 24.40
N LYS A 18 8.50 18.98 24.11
CA LYS A 18 7.81 20.23 23.74
C LYS A 18 8.71 21.29 23.08
N GLN A 19 9.26 21.00 21.91
CA GLN A 19 9.70 22.03 20.99
C GLN A 19 8.65 22.18 19.89
N GLU A 20 8.23 23.43 19.70
CA GLU A 20 7.03 23.90 19.04
C GLU A 20 7.02 23.59 17.53
N GLU A 21 5.80 23.54 16.99
CA GLU A 21 5.45 22.97 15.68
C GLU A 21 5.82 23.82 14.46
N GLU A 22 6.66 24.85 14.59
CA GLU A 22 6.98 25.76 13.48
C GLU A 22 8.34 25.52 12.78
N GLU A 23 9.32 24.85 13.39
CA GLU A 23 10.70 24.77 12.82
C GLU A 23 11.18 23.35 12.43
N GLY A 24 10.27 22.39 12.35
CA GLY A 24 10.58 21.01 11.93
C GLY A 24 11.14 20.14 13.07
N ARG A 25 10.60 18.93 13.21
CA ARG A 25 11.00 17.99 14.25
C ARG A 25 12.28 17.28 13.84
N THR A 26 13.23 17.13 14.77
CA THR A 26 14.44 16.35 14.52
C THR A 26 14.07 14.87 14.45
N HIS A 27 14.51 14.19 13.39
CA HIS A 27 14.30 12.76 13.20
C HIS A 27 15.61 11.98 13.34
N VAL A 28 15.54 10.76 13.85
CA VAL A 28 16.64 9.80 13.85
C VAL A 28 16.41 8.81 12.71
N VAL A 29 17.44 8.61 11.88
CA VAL A 29 17.43 7.63 10.80
C VAL A 29 18.43 6.53 11.10
N TYR A 30 18.00 5.28 11.08
CA TYR A 30 18.87 4.13 11.36
C TYR A 30 18.55 2.93 10.47
N ARG A 31 19.56 2.12 10.17
CA ARG A 31 19.43 0.91 9.34
C ARG A 31 18.82 -0.23 10.15
N ARG A 32 17.85 -0.96 9.60
CA ARG A 32 17.15 -2.07 10.29
C ARG A 32 18.11 -3.14 10.83
N THR A 33 19.18 -3.43 10.09
CA THR A 33 20.19 -4.42 10.50
C THR A 33 20.95 -4.02 11.75
N ALA A 34 21.10 -2.72 12.04
CA ALA A 34 21.79 -2.24 13.25
C ALA A 34 21.04 -2.60 14.55
N VAL A 35 19.72 -2.82 14.47
CA VAL A 35 18.90 -3.28 15.62
C VAL A 35 19.00 -4.80 15.81
N LYS A 36 19.40 -5.55 14.78
CA LYS A 36 19.57 -7.01 14.85
C LYS A 36 20.97 -7.40 15.35
N GLU A 37 21.99 -6.58 15.08
CA GLU A 37 23.36 -6.81 15.57
C GLU A 37 23.51 -6.69 17.10
N THR A 38 22.60 -5.99 17.79
CA THR A 38 22.61 -5.92 19.26
C THR A 38 22.19 -7.25 19.92
N PHE A 39 21.56 -8.17 19.18
CA PHE A 39 21.20 -9.51 19.68
C PHE A 39 22.23 -10.61 19.36
N HIS A 40 23.23 -10.34 18.51
CA HIS A 40 24.22 -11.34 18.10
C HIS A 40 25.61 -11.12 18.68
N ARG A 41 25.77 -10.18 19.61
CA ARG A 41 27.07 -9.86 20.21
C ARG A 41 27.23 -10.43 21.61
N GLU A 42 26.97 -11.72 21.79
CA GLU A 42 27.64 -12.50 22.84
C GLU A 42 28.09 -13.87 22.29
N HIS A 43 29.39 -14.10 22.43
CA HIS A 43 30.17 -15.35 22.29
C HIS A 43 30.70 -15.80 20.92
N PRO A 44 32.03 -15.67 20.66
CA PRO A 44 32.75 -16.49 19.70
C PRO A 44 33.27 -17.76 20.40
N ASP A 45 33.03 -18.93 19.80
CA ASP A 45 33.95 -20.08 19.72
C ASP A 45 33.18 -21.39 19.53
N THR A 46 33.07 -21.87 18.29
CA THR A 46 33.18 -23.30 17.96
C THR A 46 33.32 -23.48 16.45
N GLN A 47 34.49 -23.95 15.99
CA GLN A 47 34.66 -24.50 14.65
C GLN A 47 33.89 -25.83 14.51
N PRO A 48 33.39 -26.15 13.31
CA PRO A 48 33.23 -27.56 12.94
C PRO A 48 33.97 -27.89 11.63
N ARG A 49 35.06 -28.65 11.82
CA ARG A 49 35.56 -29.77 11.00
C ARG A 49 34.81 -30.07 9.69
N GLU A 50 35.57 -30.02 8.60
CA GLU A 50 35.24 -30.54 7.28
C GLU A 50 34.90 -32.04 7.35
N ALA A 51 33.73 -32.40 6.82
CA ALA A 51 33.31 -33.78 6.57
C ALA A 51 33.21 -33.99 5.05
N ASP A 52 33.79 -35.10 4.60
CA ASP A 52 34.04 -35.54 3.23
C ASP A 52 32.73 -35.67 2.40
N LEU A 53 32.57 -34.85 1.35
CA LEU A 53 31.36 -34.75 0.51
C LEU A 53 31.50 -35.41 -0.87
N SER A 54 32.59 -36.15 -1.12
CA SER A 54 32.93 -36.66 -2.45
C SER A 54 32.01 -37.78 -2.98
N ASN A 55 31.38 -38.57 -2.09
CA ASN A 55 30.61 -39.75 -2.49
C ASN A 55 29.11 -39.50 -2.77
N LEU A 56 28.56 -38.34 -2.43
CA LEU A 56 27.13 -38.04 -2.65
C LEU A 56 26.84 -37.56 -4.09
N ASP A 57 27.83 -36.94 -4.73
CA ASP A 57 27.71 -36.31 -6.05
C ASP A 57 27.63 -37.34 -7.19
N SER A 58 28.26 -38.51 -6.98
CA SER A 58 28.21 -39.65 -7.92
C SER A 58 26.86 -40.39 -7.90
N LEU A 59 26.13 -40.36 -6.79
CA LEU A 59 24.78 -40.95 -6.69
C LEU A 59 23.72 -40.01 -7.28
N LEU A 60 23.89 -38.69 -7.08
CA LEU A 60 23.02 -37.66 -7.64
C LEU A 60 23.08 -37.56 -9.18
N SER A 61 24.23 -37.86 -9.77
CA SER A 61 24.42 -37.83 -11.22
C SER A 61 23.73 -39.00 -11.92
N LEU A 62 23.76 -40.21 -11.36
CA LEU A 62 23.05 -41.38 -11.89
C LEU A 62 21.51 -41.23 -11.85
N LEU A 63 20.97 -40.61 -10.80
CA LEU A 63 19.53 -40.29 -10.72
C LEU A 63 19.09 -39.21 -11.71
N LYS A 64 20.01 -38.33 -12.13
CA LYS A 64 19.73 -37.25 -13.09
C LYS A 64 19.56 -37.76 -14.51
N GLU A 65 20.22 -38.86 -14.86
CA GLU A 65 20.20 -39.42 -16.22
C GLU A 65 18.93 -40.28 -16.47
N GLU A 66 18.40 -40.95 -15.44
CA GLU A 66 17.20 -41.79 -15.55
C GLU A 66 15.90 -40.98 -15.71
N ILE A 67 15.86 -39.73 -15.25
CA ILE A 67 14.67 -38.87 -15.31
C ILE A 67 14.50 -38.18 -16.68
N ASN A 68 15.59 -38.02 -17.44
CA ASN A 68 15.60 -37.20 -18.66
C ASN A 68 15.06 -37.92 -19.91
N SER A 69 14.99 -39.26 -19.89
CA SER A 69 14.57 -40.07 -21.05
C SER A 69 13.06 -40.34 -21.13
N SER A 70 12.30 -40.09 -20.06
CA SER A 70 10.94 -40.65 -19.91
C SER A 70 9.76 -39.67 -20.00
N ARG A 71 9.95 -38.37 -20.29
CA ARG A 71 8.81 -37.40 -20.32
C ARG A 71 8.70 -36.51 -21.56
N LYS A 72 9.28 -36.95 -22.68
CA LYS A 72 9.03 -36.37 -24.00
C LYS A 72 7.69 -36.87 -24.55
N ARG A 73 6.56 -36.46 -23.93
CA ARG A 73 5.19 -36.43 -24.52
C ARG A 73 4.12 -36.11 -23.47
N ARG A 74 3.38 -35.04 -23.76
CA ARG A 74 1.99 -34.72 -23.34
C ARG A 74 1.80 -33.88 -22.07
N ARG A 75 1.13 -32.74 -22.34
CA ARG A 75 0.27 -31.90 -21.48
C ARG A 75 0.98 -30.85 -20.63
N TYR A 76 0.81 -29.59 -21.08
CA TYR A 76 0.77 -28.34 -20.31
C TYR A 76 1.47 -28.35 -18.94
N PRO A 77 2.55 -27.56 -18.75
CA PRO A 77 2.98 -27.23 -17.41
C PRO A 77 1.92 -26.30 -16.78
N ARG A 78 1.00 -26.88 -16.00
CA ARG A 78 0.33 -26.15 -14.92
C ARG A 78 1.25 -26.29 -13.70
N HIS A 79 1.66 -25.16 -13.13
CA HIS A 79 2.50 -25.01 -11.93
C HIS A 79 4.01 -25.09 -12.14
N ALA A 80 4.61 -23.95 -12.50
CA ALA A 80 5.96 -23.58 -12.11
C ALA A 80 6.13 -22.06 -12.19
N THR A 81 6.26 -21.45 -11.00
CA THR A 81 7.15 -20.31 -10.69
C THR A 81 6.83 -18.94 -11.28
N ASP A 82 5.79 -18.30 -10.76
CA ASP A 82 5.81 -16.86 -10.45
C ASP A 82 4.66 -16.61 -9.46
N ASP A 83 4.95 -16.58 -8.16
CA ASP A 83 3.95 -16.36 -7.11
C ASP A 83 3.57 -14.87 -7.01
N ASP A 84 3.35 -14.23 -8.16
CA ASP A 84 3.07 -12.80 -8.31
C ASP A 84 1.56 -12.60 -8.44
N TYR A 85 0.94 -12.06 -7.38
CA TYR A 85 -0.49 -11.81 -7.31
C TYR A 85 -0.78 -10.30 -7.34
N ASN A 86 -1.71 -9.87 -8.19
CA ASN A 86 -2.17 -8.50 -8.22
C ASN A 86 -3.59 -8.40 -7.65
N ILE A 87 -3.78 -7.57 -6.64
CA ILE A 87 -5.08 -7.29 -6.03
C ILE A 87 -5.48 -5.86 -6.40
N GLU A 88 -6.55 -5.73 -7.18
CA GLU A 88 -7.12 -4.46 -7.56
C GLU A 88 -8.18 -4.02 -6.54
N VAL A 89 -8.03 -2.79 -6.01
CA VAL A 89 -8.90 -2.27 -4.95
C VAL A 89 -9.57 -0.98 -5.40
N LEU A 90 -10.90 -0.94 -5.25
CA LEU A 90 -11.70 0.27 -5.36
C LEU A 90 -12.23 0.65 -3.97
N LEU A 91 -11.98 1.90 -3.56
CA LEU A 91 -12.42 2.44 -2.28
C LEU A 91 -13.70 3.26 -2.43
N GLY A 92 -14.78 2.80 -1.82
CA GLY A 92 -15.99 3.61 -1.60
C GLY A 92 -15.94 4.26 -0.22
N VAL A 93 -16.07 5.58 -0.15
CA VAL A 93 -15.90 6.37 1.07
C VAL A 93 -17.20 7.09 1.36
N ASP A 94 -17.79 6.85 2.53
CA ASP A 94 -19.02 7.52 2.96
C ASP A 94 -18.77 8.98 3.41
N ASP A 95 -19.82 9.81 3.38
CA ASP A 95 -19.75 11.22 3.79
C ASP A 95 -19.29 11.37 5.25
N SER A 96 -19.60 10.39 6.12
CA SER A 96 -19.12 10.36 7.50
C SER A 96 -17.59 10.37 7.63
N VAL A 97 -16.88 9.62 6.78
CA VAL A 97 -15.42 9.57 6.75
C VAL A 97 -14.84 10.90 6.22
N VAL A 98 -15.53 11.50 5.25
CA VAL A 98 -15.17 12.82 4.71
C VAL A 98 -15.36 13.92 5.74
N GLN A 99 -16.41 13.86 6.57
CA GLN A 99 -16.65 14.79 7.67
C GLN A 99 -15.61 14.63 8.78
N PHE A 100 -15.20 13.39 9.10
CA PHE A 100 -14.27 13.11 10.18
C PHE A 100 -12.83 13.55 9.87
N HIS A 101 -12.33 13.25 8.67
CA HIS A 101 -10.96 13.64 8.27
C HIS A 101 -10.90 15.00 7.57
N GLY A 102 -12.03 15.53 7.12
CA GLY A 102 -12.09 16.71 6.27
C GLY A 102 -11.85 16.37 4.79
N LYS A 103 -12.53 17.11 3.91
CA LYS A 103 -12.45 16.92 2.44
C LYS A 103 -11.02 17.05 1.89
N GLU A 104 -10.19 17.85 2.53
CA GLU A 104 -8.80 18.08 2.14
C GLU A 104 -7.87 16.92 2.51
N HIS A 105 -8.10 16.25 3.65
CA HIS A 105 -7.17 15.25 4.17
C HIS A 105 -7.63 13.80 3.95
N VAL A 106 -8.91 13.57 3.62
CA VAL A 106 -9.45 12.21 3.46
C VAL A 106 -8.69 11.42 2.40
N GLN A 107 -8.33 12.03 1.27
CA GLN A 107 -7.59 11.33 0.22
C GLN A 107 -6.19 10.92 0.69
N LYS A 108 -5.49 11.81 1.41
CA LYS A 108 -4.16 11.53 1.96
C LYS A 108 -4.23 10.41 3.01
N TYR A 109 -5.24 10.43 3.86
CA TYR A 109 -5.48 9.37 4.83
C TYR A 109 -5.67 8.02 4.16
N LEU A 110 -6.57 7.93 3.17
CA LEU A 110 -6.85 6.69 2.45
C LEU A 110 -5.64 6.17 1.67
N LEU A 111 -4.90 7.06 1.03
CA LEU A 111 -3.67 6.69 0.33
C LEU A 111 -2.61 6.17 1.31
N THR A 112 -2.48 6.80 2.48
CA THR A 112 -1.54 6.35 3.52
C THR A 112 -1.93 4.98 4.05
N LEU A 113 -3.22 4.76 4.30
CA LEU A 113 -3.73 3.46 4.72
C LEU A 113 -3.41 2.38 3.69
N MET A 114 -3.67 2.66 2.40
CA MET A 114 -3.38 1.74 1.32
C MET A 114 -1.88 1.50 1.13
N ASN A 115 -1.05 2.51 1.36
CA ASN A 115 0.40 2.35 1.34
C ASN A 115 0.88 1.38 2.43
N ILE A 116 0.35 1.51 3.65
CA ILE A 116 0.66 0.56 4.74
C ILE A 116 0.19 -0.85 4.38
N VAL A 117 -1.03 -0.97 3.85
CA VAL A 117 -1.58 -2.26 3.41
C VAL A 117 -0.68 -2.90 2.35
N ASN A 118 -0.28 -2.13 1.32
CA ASN A 118 0.62 -2.62 0.29
C ASN A 118 1.96 -3.10 0.87
N GLU A 119 2.58 -2.35 1.78
CA GLU A 119 3.85 -2.75 2.40
C GLU A 119 3.76 -4.06 3.20
N ILE A 120 2.62 -4.32 3.84
CA ILE A 120 2.41 -5.55 4.63
C ILE A 120 2.18 -6.75 3.70
N TYR A 121 1.43 -6.58 2.61
CA TYR A 121 1.11 -7.68 1.68
C TYR A 121 2.24 -7.95 0.67
N HIS A 122 3.14 -7.01 0.45
CA HIS A 122 4.32 -7.19 -0.40
C HIS A 122 5.51 -7.81 0.37
N ASP A 123 5.33 -8.24 1.61
CA ASP A 123 6.41 -8.85 2.41
C ASP A 123 6.68 -10.30 1.97
N GLU A 124 7.94 -10.61 1.70
CA GLU A 124 8.39 -11.93 1.21
C GLU A 124 8.10 -13.07 2.20
N SER A 125 7.84 -12.73 3.47
CA SER A 125 7.46 -13.69 4.52
C SER A 125 6.14 -14.43 4.25
N LEU A 126 5.30 -13.90 3.36
CA LEU A 126 4.04 -14.51 2.96
C LEU A 126 4.22 -15.69 1.99
N GLY A 127 5.43 -15.88 1.44
CA GLY A 127 5.70 -16.91 0.44
C GLY A 127 5.01 -16.68 -0.90
N ALA A 128 4.49 -15.47 -1.11
CA ALA A 128 3.90 -14.99 -2.36
C ALA A 128 4.13 -13.47 -2.47
N HIS A 129 4.40 -12.98 -3.67
CA HIS A 129 4.60 -11.57 -3.96
C HIS A 129 3.26 -10.93 -4.33
N ILE A 130 2.59 -10.33 -3.35
CA ILE A 130 1.27 -9.73 -3.54
C ILE A 130 1.40 -8.21 -3.72
N ASN A 131 0.95 -7.71 -4.86
CA ASN A 131 0.88 -6.28 -5.18
C ASN A 131 -0.54 -5.77 -4.98
N VAL A 132 -0.73 -4.80 -4.08
CA VAL A 132 -2.04 -4.18 -3.84
C VAL A 132 -2.13 -2.88 -4.64
N VAL A 133 -2.99 -2.87 -5.66
CA VAL A 133 -3.16 -1.76 -6.59
C VAL A 133 -4.46 -1.04 -6.30
N LEU A 134 -4.35 0.19 -5.82
CA LEU A 134 -5.51 1.07 -5.70
C LEU A 134 -5.93 1.60 -7.08
N VAL A 135 -7.10 1.19 -7.54
CA VAL A 135 -7.64 1.55 -8.87
C VAL A 135 -8.41 2.87 -8.82
N ARG A 136 -9.25 3.07 -7.79
CA ARG A 136 -10.09 4.26 -7.70
C ARG A 136 -10.56 4.54 -6.28
N ILE A 137 -10.67 5.82 -5.93
CA ILE A 137 -11.39 6.29 -4.74
C ILE A 137 -12.67 6.99 -5.21
N ILE A 138 -13.80 6.61 -4.63
CA ILE A 138 -15.12 7.19 -4.87
C ILE A 138 -15.63 7.75 -3.55
N LEU A 139 -15.72 9.08 -3.47
CA LEU A 139 -16.33 9.78 -2.34
C LEU A 139 -17.85 9.86 -2.56
N LEU A 140 -18.61 9.22 -1.69
CA LEU A 140 -20.07 9.28 -1.65
C LEU A 140 -20.47 10.50 -0.82
N SER A 141 -20.64 11.65 -1.47
CA SER A 141 -21.23 12.80 -0.80
C SER A 141 -22.73 12.80 -1.04
N TYR A 142 -23.51 12.74 0.04
CA TYR A 142 -24.93 13.07 -0.03
C TYR A 142 -25.03 14.58 -0.23
N ALA A 143 -25.01 15.03 -1.49
CA ALA A 143 -25.61 16.32 -1.79
C ALA A 143 -27.02 16.24 -1.23
N LYS A 144 -27.31 17.00 -0.15
CA LYS A 144 -28.67 17.20 0.31
C LYS A 144 -29.45 17.54 -0.97
N PRO A 145 -30.45 16.75 -1.38
CA PRO A 145 -31.25 17.13 -2.52
C PRO A 145 -31.78 18.52 -2.17
N GLN A 146 -31.32 19.52 -2.90
CA GLN A 146 -31.83 20.87 -2.77
C GLN A 146 -33.25 20.79 -3.34
N VAL A 147 -34.18 20.34 -2.49
CA VAL A 147 -35.60 20.46 -2.75
C VAL A 147 -35.86 21.95 -2.68
N THR A 148 -35.64 22.62 -3.81
CA THR A 148 -36.13 23.97 -4.03
C THR A 148 -37.65 23.82 -4.00
N LYS A 149 -38.23 24.05 -2.83
CA LYS A 149 -39.67 24.24 -2.68
C LYS A 149 -39.98 25.52 -3.45
N ARG A 150 -40.22 25.42 -4.76
CA ARG A 150 -40.80 26.49 -5.55
C ARG A 150 -42.17 26.76 -4.94
N THR A 151 -42.25 27.78 -4.13
CA THR A 151 -43.52 28.28 -3.61
C THR A 151 -44.12 29.13 -4.71
N ILE A 152 -45.43 29.03 -4.95
CA ILE A 152 -46.15 29.76 -6.01
C ILE A 152 -45.88 31.28 -5.96
N ALA A 153 -45.50 31.81 -4.78
CA ALA A 153 -45.10 33.20 -4.59
C ALA A 153 -43.87 33.64 -5.41
N ASP A 154 -42.92 32.76 -5.73
CA ASP A 154 -41.70 33.11 -6.49
C ASP A 154 -41.96 33.32 -7.99
N CYS A 155 -43.11 32.85 -8.50
CA CYS A 155 -43.50 33.01 -9.91
C CYS A 155 -44.27 34.30 -10.18
N ILE A 156 -44.83 34.95 -9.15
CA ILE A 156 -45.76 36.08 -9.32
C ILE A 156 -45.02 37.42 -9.41
N THR A 157 -43.79 37.53 -8.89
CA THR A 157 -43.00 38.77 -8.90
C THR A 157 -42.22 39.05 -10.19
N PHE A 158 -42.37 38.22 -11.23
CA PHE A 158 -41.57 38.30 -12.46
C PHE A 158 -42.34 38.84 -13.68
N GLN A 159 -43.55 39.39 -13.51
CA GLN A 159 -44.43 39.66 -14.67
C GLN A 159 -45.17 41.00 -14.68
N ASP A 160 -44.76 41.99 -13.90
CA ASP A 160 -45.31 43.36 -13.97
C ASP A 160 -44.20 44.42 -13.93
N ASP A 161 -43.33 44.45 -14.95
CA ASP A 161 -42.46 45.60 -15.23
C ASP A 161 -42.12 45.66 -16.73
N ASP A 162 -43.14 45.86 -17.57
CA ASP A 162 -42.95 46.40 -18.91
C ASP A 162 -43.82 47.66 -19.05
N GLY A 163 -43.14 48.79 -18.94
CA GLY A 163 -43.71 50.13 -18.95
C GLY A 163 -44.46 50.46 -20.23
N SER A 164 -45.67 50.98 -20.06
CA SER A 164 -46.34 51.77 -21.08
C SER A 164 -45.92 53.23 -20.97
N ASP A 165 -45.02 53.64 -21.86
CA ASP A 165 -44.73 55.04 -22.19
C ASP A 165 -46.03 55.75 -22.60
N ALA A 166 -46.41 56.81 -21.87
CA ALA A 166 -47.50 57.70 -22.22
C ALA A 166 -46.94 58.96 -22.88
N HIS A 167 -47.02 59.00 -24.21
CA HIS A 167 -46.99 60.24 -25.00
C HIS A 167 -48.39 60.89 -24.96
N TYR A 168 -48.53 62.06 -24.32
CA TYR A 168 -48.98 63.35 -24.88
C TYR A 168 -49.16 64.39 -23.76
#